data_AF-A2DX24-F1
#
_entry.id   AF-A2DX24-F1
#
_cell.length_a   1.000
_cell.length_b   1.000
_cell.length_c   1.000
_cell.angle_alpha   90.00
_cell.angle_beta   90.00
_cell.angle_gamma   90.00
#
_symmetry.space_group_name_H-M   'P 1'
#
loop_
_entity.id
_entity.type
_entity.pdbx_description
1 polymer ?
#
loop_
_entity_poly.entity_id
_entity_poly.type
_entity_poly.pdbx_seq_one_letter_code
_entity_poly.pdbx_strand_id
1 'polypeptide(L)'
;MNECNITQNRVKKDSGGYWVQEITSDSYITCVNVVENNQSSGTFNSHRSSYSYSSKFKVTSCNYIRNKSPEEGYLISSFCDVFMSYCCIRQNEIKYIFRAYSKTITFENSATDIIKSTDTPPIFKNTNINECPLLDSIPTKDKFEENEIEQNNFINIYIKKIFHLKYLFSFSSS
;
A
#
# COMPACT_ATOMS: atom_id res chain seq x y z
N MET A 1 0.54 16.71 10.43
CA MET A 1 -0.25 16.38 9.24
C MET A 1 0.45 15.29 8.47
N ASN A 2 -0.21 14.15 8.28
CA ASN A 2 0.06 13.16 7.22
C ASN A 2 -1.18 12.27 7.18
N GLU A 3 -2.27 12.84 6.69
CA GLU A 3 -3.48 12.10 6.38
C GLU A 3 -3.12 11.08 5.29
N CYS A 4 -3.58 9.84 5.43
CA CYS A 4 -3.35 8.83 4.42
C CYS A 4 -4.14 9.22 3.17
N ASN A 5 -3.46 9.56 2.08
CA ASN A 5 -4.13 10.12 0.90
C ASN A 5 -5.06 9.12 0.18
N ILE A 6 -4.92 7.81 0.44
CA ILE A 6 -5.78 6.76 -0.13
C ILE A 6 -6.16 5.77 0.97
N THR A 7 -7.41 5.84 1.45
CA THR A 7 -7.97 4.87 2.41
C THR A 7 -9.21 4.21 1.85
N GLN A 8 -9.19 2.88 1.75
CA GLN A 8 -10.35 2.08 1.42
C GLN A 8 -10.37 0.81 2.24
N ASN A 9 -11.19 0.80 3.28
CA ASN A 9 -11.01 -0.20 4.31
C ASN A 9 -11.92 -1.41 4.21
N ARG A 10 -13.08 -1.36 3.54
CA ARG A 10 -14.00 -2.49 3.26
C ARG A 10 -15.04 -2.12 2.20
N VAL A 11 -14.82 -2.45 0.94
CA VAL A 11 -15.80 -2.20 -0.14
C VAL A 11 -16.34 -3.51 -0.68
N LYS A 12 -17.67 -3.62 -0.77
CA LYS A 12 -18.36 -4.84 -1.22
C LYS A 12 -18.34 -5.03 -2.75
N LYS A 13 -17.96 -4.00 -3.52
CA LYS A 13 -17.95 -3.97 -4.99
C LYS A 13 -16.77 -3.13 -5.49
N ASP A 14 -16.49 -3.23 -6.80
CA ASP A 14 -15.49 -2.44 -7.52
C ASP A 14 -15.60 -0.95 -7.20
N SER A 15 -14.78 -0.50 -6.27
CA SER A 15 -14.73 0.90 -5.92
C SER A 15 -13.46 1.12 -5.14
N GLY A 16 -12.37 1.52 -5.81
CA GLY A 16 -11.30 2.19 -5.09
C GLY A 16 -9.79 2.14 -5.06
N GLY A 17 -9.19 1.49 -6.05
CA GLY A 17 -7.80 1.77 -6.31
C GLY A 17 -7.64 3.18 -6.90
N TYR A 18 -6.41 3.55 -7.18
CA TYR A 18 -6.09 4.81 -7.84
C TYR A 18 -5.44 4.55 -9.19
N TRP A 19 -5.64 5.51 -10.08
CA TRP A 19 -4.94 5.54 -11.35
C TRP A 19 -4.14 6.83 -11.46
N VAL A 20 -2.82 6.70 -11.40
CA VAL A 20 -1.91 7.81 -11.69
C VAL A 20 -1.50 7.72 -13.16
N GLN A 21 -1.89 8.73 -13.94
CA GLN A 21 -1.61 8.82 -15.37
C GLN A 21 -0.56 9.88 -15.67
N GLU A 22 0.33 9.57 -16.61
CA GLU A 22 1.23 10.51 -17.28
C GLU A 22 2.07 11.39 -16.35
N ILE A 23 2.64 10.81 -15.28
CA ILE A 23 3.58 11.59 -14.45
C ILE A 23 4.75 12.07 -15.31
N THR A 24 5.06 13.36 -15.20
CA THR A 24 6.17 14.04 -15.90
C THR A 24 7.36 14.32 -14.98
N SER A 25 7.19 14.06 -13.68
CA SER A 25 8.23 14.17 -12.67
C SER A 25 8.07 13.09 -11.60
N ASP A 26 9.13 12.86 -10.84
CA ASP A 26 9.09 11.96 -9.69
C ASP A 26 7.93 12.32 -8.75
N SER A 27 7.08 11.33 -8.49
CA SER A 27 5.83 11.52 -7.76
C SER A 27 5.74 10.55 -6.59
N TYR A 28 4.98 10.89 -5.56
CA TYR A 28 4.83 10.01 -4.40
C TYR A 28 3.43 10.01 -3.79
N ILE A 29 3.07 8.87 -3.20
CA ILE A 29 1.95 8.71 -2.27
C ILE A 29 2.51 8.37 -0.89
N THR A 30 2.03 9.07 0.13
CA THR A 30 2.52 8.86 1.50
C THR A 30 2.02 7.54 2.10
N CYS A 31 0.77 7.18 1.84
CA CYS A 31 0.13 6.01 2.43
C CYS A 31 -0.98 5.47 1.52
N VAL A 32 -1.03 4.15 1.39
CA VAL A 32 -2.13 3.42 0.75
C VAL A 32 -2.62 2.35 1.70
N ASN A 33 -3.89 2.39 2.10
CA ASN A 33 -4.46 1.37 2.99
C ASN A 33 -5.70 0.74 2.36
N VAL A 34 -5.55 -0.50 1.93
CA VAL A 34 -6.56 -1.27 1.19
C VAL A 34 -6.78 -2.59 1.89
N VAL A 35 -7.96 -2.72 2.49
CA VAL A 35 -8.35 -3.90 3.26
C VAL A 35 -9.67 -4.43 2.73
N GLU A 36 -9.74 -5.73 2.48
CA GLU A 36 -10.96 -6.43 2.07
C GLU A 36 -11.65 -5.81 0.84
N ASN A 37 -10.89 -5.43 -0.18
CA ASN A 37 -11.46 -5.03 -1.47
C ASN A 37 -11.92 -6.27 -2.25
N ASN A 38 -13.13 -6.20 -2.81
CA ASN A 38 -13.68 -7.25 -3.68
C ASN A 38 -13.95 -6.67 -5.07
N GLN A 39 -12.93 -6.65 -5.92
CA GLN A 39 -13.02 -6.16 -7.30
C GLN A 39 -13.52 -7.27 -8.22
N SER A 40 -14.31 -6.95 -9.25
CA SER A 40 -14.76 -7.96 -10.20
C SER A 40 -13.65 -8.32 -11.18
N SER A 41 -12.98 -7.32 -11.75
CA SER A 41 -11.88 -7.48 -12.69
C SER A 41 -10.97 -6.24 -12.76
N GLY A 42 -9.85 -6.36 -13.46
CA GLY A 42 -9.02 -5.21 -13.86
C GLY A 42 -7.90 -4.85 -12.88
N THR A 43 -7.32 -3.67 -13.09
CA THR A 43 -6.23 -3.16 -12.25
C THR A 43 -6.80 -2.31 -11.14
N PHE A 44 -6.41 -2.61 -9.90
CA PHE A 44 -6.75 -1.80 -8.74
C PHE A 44 -5.90 -0.52 -8.72
N ASN A 45 -4.58 -0.64 -8.53
CA ASN A 45 -3.68 0.51 -8.56
C ASN A 45 -2.80 0.53 -9.80
N SER A 46 -2.77 1.67 -10.49
CA SER A 46 -2.05 1.84 -11.75
C SER A 46 -1.10 3.04 -11.68
N HIS A 47 0.13 2.83 -12.15
CA HIS A 47 1.18 3.84 -12.21
C HIS A 47 1.70 3.96 -13.64
N ARG A 48 1.68 5.17 -14.20
CA ARG A 48 2.17 5.42 -15.57
C ARG A 48 2.90 6.75 -15.65
N SER A 49 4.10 6.73 -16.22
CA SER A 49 4.82 7.93 -16.63
C SER A 49 4.44 8.34 -18.04
N SER A 50 4.58 9.63 -18.33
CA SER A 50 4.52 10.12 -19.71
C SER A 50 5.65 9.50 -20.54
N TYR A 51 5.39 9.16 -21.80
CA TYR A 51 6.37 8.52 -22.69
C TYR A 51 7.66 9.33 -22.87
N SER A 52 7.55 10.65 -22.81
CA SER A 52 8.67 11.57 -22.99
C SER A 52 9.51 11.80 -21.72
N TYR A 53 9.10 11.22 -20.59
CA TYR A 53 9.73 11.49 -19.29
C TYR A 53 10.09 10.18 -18.57
N SER A 54 11.34 10.09 -18.10
CA SER A 54 11.77 9.05 -17.19
C SER A 54 11.45 9.47 -15.76
N SER A 55 10.23 9.18 -15.31
CA SER A 55 9.75 9.51 -13.96
C SER A 55 9.58 8.25 -13.11
N LYS A 56 9.88 8.37 -11.82
CA LYS A 56 9.70 7.30 -10.85
C LYS A 56 8.49 7.60 -9.96
N PHE A 57 7.85 6.54 -9.49
CA PHE A 57 6.77 6.66 -8.53
C PHE A 57 7.15 6.05 -7.19
N LYS A 58 6.82 6.71 -6.09
CA LYS A 58 7.15 6.24 -4.74
C LYS A 58 5.91 6.08 -3.88
N VAL A 59 5.82 5.00 -3.10
CA VAL A 59 4.82 4.82 -2.05
C VAL A 59 5.54 4.60 -0.74
N THR A 60 5.38 5.50 0.23
CA THR A 60 6.20 5.44 1.46
C THR A 60 5.68 4.47 2.51
N SER A 61 4.40 4.10 2.48
CA SER A 61 3.81 3.05 3.31
C SER A 61 2.59 2.45 2.63
N CYS A 62 2.36 1.14 2.75
CA CYS A 62 1.13 0.56 2.22
C CYS A 62 0.62 -0.71 2.90
N ASN A 63 -0.67 -0.94 2.77
CA ASN A 63 -1.34 -2.18 3.18
C ASN A 63 -2.25 -2.64 2.05
N TYR A 64 -2.07 -3.90 1.63
CA TYR A 64 -2.94 -4.62 0.70
C TYR A 64 -3.31 -5.95 1.33
N ILE A 65 -4.49 -6.00 1.95
CA ILE A 65 -4.84 -7.10 2.86
C ILE A 65 -6.19 -7.70 2.48
N ARG A 66 -6.25 -9.02 2.33
CA ARG A 66 -7.50 -9.79 2.09
C ARG A 66 -8.30 -9.34 0.87
N ASN A 67 -7.62 -8.84 -0.17
CA ASN A 67 -8.29 -8.41 -1.39
C ASN A 67 -8.63 -9.62 -2.27
N LYS A 68 -9.74 -9.55 -2.99
CA LYS A 68 -10.28 -10.61 -3.84
C LYS A 68 -10.57 -10.09 -5.25
N SER A 69 -10.42 -10.97 -6.24
CA SER A 69 -10.85 -10.74 -7.62
C SER A 69 -11.21 -12.07 -8.27
N PRO A 70 -12.51 -12.36 -8.48
CA PRO A 70 -12.97 -13.67 -8.90
C PRO A 70 -12.65 -14.01 -10.37
N GLU A 71 -12.42 -13.01 -11.23
CA GLU A 71 -12.10 -13.23 -12.65
C GLU A 71 -10.61 -13.07 -12.94
N GLU A 72 -10.19 -11.87 -13.38
CA GLU A 72 -8.80 -11.50 -13.59
C GLU A 72 -8.55 -10.08 -13.11
N GLY A 73 -7.45 -9.88 -12.38
CA GLY A 73 -7.08 -8.55 -11.94
C GLY A 73 -5.68 -8.49 -11.36
N TYR A 74 -5.24 -7.25 -11.13
CA TYR A 74 -3.94 -6.91 -10.54
C TYR A 74 -4.17 -5.96 -9.37
N LEU A 75 -3.52 -6.18 -8.23
CA LEU A 75 -3.53 -5.19 -7.16
C LEU A 75 -2.67 -3.99 -7.51
N ILE A 76 -1.51 -4.25 -8.09
CA ILE A 76 -0.53 -3.23 -8.43
C ILE A 76 -0.07 -3.49 -9.86
N SER A 77 -0.37 -2.56 -10.75
CA SER A 77 0.11 -2.52 -12.13
C SER A 77 0.99 -1.29 -12.33
N SER A 78 2.06 -1.46 -13.08
CA SER A 78 2.97 -0.37 -13.40
C SER A 78 3.50 -0.40 -14.83
N PHE A 79 3.52 0.81 -15.41
CA PHE A 79 4.16 1.18 -16.67
C PHE A 79 5.33 2.15 -16.44
N CYS A 80 5.74 2.37 -15.19
CA CYS A 80 6.95 3.10 -14.81
C CYS A 80 7.70 2.37 -13.68
N ASP A 81 8.88 2.87 -13.28
CA ASP A 81 9.56 2.31 -12.11
C ASP A 81 8.85 2.78 -10.83
N VAL A 82 8.49 1.81 -9.98
CA VAL A 82 7.77 2.05 -8.72
C VAL A 82 8.61 1.56 -7.55
N PHE A 83 8.74 2.39 -6.52
CA PHE A 83 9.41 2.07 -5.27
C PHE A 83 8.40 2.16 -4.13
N MET A 84 8.14 1.05 -3.47
CA MET A 84 7.18 0.96 -2.37
C MET A 84 7.91 0.55 -1.09
N SER A 85 7.72 1.31 -0.02
CA SER A 85 8.39 1.09 1.26
C SER A 85 7.37 0.76 2.34
N TYR A 86 7.78 -0.02 3.35
CA TYR A 86 6.95 -0.32 4.52
C TYR A 86 5.56 -0.85 4.15
N CYS A 87 5.54 -1.78 3.20
CA CYS A 87 4.32 -2.35 2.63
C CYS A 87 3.99 -3.71 3.22
N CYS A 88 2.73 -3.95 3.56
CA CYS A 88 2.22 -5.26 3.95
C CYS A 88 1.23 -5.79 2.91
N ILE A 89 1.58 -6.89 2.25
CA ILE A 89 0.74 -7.52 1.23
C ILE A 89 0.40 -8.92 1.72
N ARG A 90 -0.79 -9.12 2.28
CA ARG A 90 -1.13 -10.39 2.94
C ARG A 90 -2.54 -10.87 2.63
N GLN A 91 -2.70 -12.19 2.57
CA GLN A 91 -3.98 -12.90 2.47
C GLN A 91 -4.78 -12.51 1.23
N ASN A 92 -4.12 -12.08 0.16
CA ASN A 92 -4.81 -11.65 -1.06
C ASN A 92 -5.19 -12.87 -1.93
N GLU A 93 -6.48 -12.98 -2.21
CA GLU A 93 -7.10 -13.99 -3.06
C GLU A 93 -7.33 -13.42 -4.47
N ILE A 94 -6.27 -12.91 -5.08
CA ILE A 94 -6.27 -12.40 -6.47
C ILE A 94 -5.34 -13.29 -7.29
N LYS A 95 -5.70 -13.54 -8.55
CA LYS A 95 -4.91 -14.37 -9.47
C LYS A 95 -3.50 -13.84 -9.67
N TYR A 96 -3.37 -12.53 -9.89
CA TYR A 96 -2.10 -11.82 -9.99
C TYR A 96 -2.09 -10.59 -9.07
N ILE A 97 -1.05 -10.45 -8.28
CA ILE A 97 -0.89 -9.30 -7.37
C ILE A 97 -0.14 -8.18 -8.09
N PHE A 98 0.89 -8.53 -8.86
CA PHE A 98 1.79 -7.57 -9.48
C PHE A 98 1.78 -7.68 -11.00
N ARG A 99 1.88 -6.55 -11.68
CA ARG A 99 2.18 -6.46 -13.11
C ARG A 99 3.14 -5.32 -13.36
N ALA A 100 4.29 -5.59 -13.96
CA ALA A 100 5.28 -4.57 -14.29
C ALA A 100 5.69 -4.68 -15.77
N TYR A 101 5.13 -3.79 -16.60
CA TYR A 101 5.28 -3.84 -18.05
C TYR A 101 6.59 -3.15 -18.48
N SER A 102 7.62 -3.93 -18.79
CA SER A 102 8.97 -3.44 -19.17
C SER A 102 9.58 -2.45 -18.15
N LYS A 103 9.22 -2.58 -16.88
CA LYS A 103 9.60 -1.71 -15.76
C LYS A 103 9.75 -2.50 -14.48
N THR A 104 10.16 -1.83 -13.40
CA THR A 104 10.40 -2.48 -12.10
C THR A 104 9.42 -2.02 -11.02
N ILE A 105 8.99 -2.96 -10.18
CA ILE A 105 8.34 -2.67 -8.90
C ILE A 105 9.28 -3.15 -7.81
N THR A 106 9.81 -2.22 -7.02
CA THR A 106 10.72 -2.52 -5.91
C THR A 106 10.00 -2.29 -4.59
N PHE A 107 10.02 -3.30 -3.73
CA PHE A 107 9.57 -3.25 -2.35
C PHE A 107 10.77 -3.18 -1.41
N GLU A 108 10.75 -2.25 -0.46
CA GLU A 108 11.77 -2.11 0.56
C GLU A 108 11.15 -2.13 1.96
N ASN A 109 11.79 -2.79 2.93
CA ASN A 109 11.28 -2.89 4.30
C ASN A 109 9.82 -3.37 4.34
N SER A 110 9.49 -4.34 3.49
CA SER A 110 8.12 -4.77 3.21
C SER A 110 7.97 -6.27 3.45
N ALA A 111 6.72 -6.74 3.57
CA ALA A 111 6.39 -8.15 3.72
C ALA A 111 5.27 -8.55 2.77
N THR A 112 5.42 -9.73 2.18
CA THR A 112 4.38 -10.39 1.40
C THR A 112 4.28 -11.86 1.78
N ASP A 113 3.08 -12.42 1.83
CA ASP A 113 2.87 -13.86 2.03
C ASP A 113 2.90 -14.65 0.72
N ILE A 114 2.67 -13.98 -0.41
CA ILE A 114 2.67 -14.60 -1.73
C ILE A 114 3.19 -13.64 -2.81
N ILE A 115 3.85 -14.20 -3.83
CA ILE A 115 4.29 -13.47 -5.02
C ILE A 115 3.60 -14.09 -6.24
N LYS A 116 2.59 -13.38 -6.75
CA LYS A 116 1.89 -13.71 -7.99
C LYS A 116 2.06 -12.55 -8.95
N SER A 117 2.82 -12.71 -10.02
CA SER A 117 3.13 -11.62 -10.95
C SER A 117 2.97 -12.02 -12.41
N THR A 118 2.65 -11.05 -13.25
CA THR A 118 2.84 -11.12 -14.70
C THR A 118 3.94 -10.15 -15.13
N ASP A 119 4.55 -10.44 -16.29
CA ASP A 119 5.67 -9.67 -16.84
C ASP A 119 6.91 -9.71 -15.92
N THR A 120 7.39 -8.57 -15.43
CA THR A 120 8.56 -8.50 -14.56
C THR A 120 8.16 -8.74 -13.09
N PRO A 121 8.74 -9.75 -12.40
CA PRO A 121 8.47 -9.98 -10.98
C PRO A 121 8.91 -8.79 -10.11
N PRO A 122 8.23 -8.54 -8.98
CA PRO A 122 8.66 -7.52 -8.02
C PRO A 122 10.00 -7.88 -7.36
N ILE A 123 10.79 -6.86 -7.06
CA ILE A 123 12.05 -6.99 -6.33
C ILE A 123 11.79 -6.66 -4.87
N PHE A 124 12.19 -7.53 -3.95
CA PHE A 124 12.03 -7.33 -2.52
C PHE A 124 13.42 -7.13 -1.86
N LYS A 125 13.59 -6.01 -1.15
CA LYS A 125 14.82 -5.63 -0.45
C LYS A 125 14.55 -5.38 1.03
N ASN A 126 15.52 -5.72 1.88
CA ASN A 126 15.43 -5.48 3.33
C ASN A 126 14.11 -6.00 3.92
N THR A 127 13.67 -7.18 3.48
CA THR A 127 12.39 -7.76 3.90
C THR A 127 12.55 -8.43 5.24
N ASN A 128 11.71 -8.06 6.22
CA ASN A 128 11.35 -8.80 7.44
C ASN A 128 10.54 -7.90 8.40
N ILE A 129 9.56 -7.14 7.88
CA ILE A 129 8.62 -6.47 8.78
C ILE A 129 7.63 -7.51 9.32
N ASN A 130 7.68 -7.73 10.64
CA ASN A 130 6.84 -8.73 11.31
C ASN A 130 5.37 -8.30 11.37
N GLU A 131 5.12 -6.99 11.39
CA GLU A 131 3.79 -6.39 11.57
C GLU A 131 3.43 -5.53 10.36
N CYS A 132 2.14 -5.53 9.99
CA CYS A 132 1.63 -4.62 8.97
C CYS A 132 1.48 -3.22 9.57
N PRO A 133 2.25 -2.22 9.12
CA PRO A 133 2.39 -0.95 9.81
C PRO A 133 1.10 -0.11 9.87
N LEU A 134 0.08 -0.41 9.07
CA LEU A 134 -1.20 0.33 9.03
C LEU A 134 -2.42 -0.49 9.47
N LEU A 135 -2.24 -1.72 10.02
CA LEU A 135 -3.37 -2.58 10.46
C LEU A 135 -3.95 -2.17 11.83
N ASP A 136 -3.11 -1.74 12.77
CA ASP A 136 -3.55 -1.32 14.12
C ASP A 136 -4.42 -0.04 14.12
N SER A 137 -4.53 0.64 12.97
CA SER A 137 -5.23 1.91 12.80
C SER A 137 -6.62 1.82 12.16
N ILE A 138 -7.12 0.63 11.81
CA ILE A 138 -8.47 0.46 11.27
C ILE A 138 -9.37 -0.10 12.37
N PRO A 139 -10.33 0.67 12.90
CA PRO A 139 -11.27 0.13 13.86
C PRO A 139 -12.04 -1.05 13.23
N THR A 140 -11.84 -2.24 13.80
CA THR A 140 -12.68 -3.40 13.54
C THR A 140 -14.10 -3.07 13.97
N LYS A 141 -15.10 -3.57 13.24
CA LYS A 141 -16.53 -3.37 13.57
C LYS A 141 -16.85 -3.68 15.04
N ASP A 142 -16.07 -4.55 15.67
CA ASP A 142 -16.22 -4.97 17.06
C ASP A 142 -15.77 -3.91 18.10
N LYS A 143 -15.25 -2.75 17.68
CA LYS A 143 -14.85 -1.64 18.57
C LYS A 143 -15.71 -0.38 18.45
N PHE A 144 -16.80 -0.42 17.68
CA PHE A 144 -17.69 0.74 17.50
C PHE A 144 -18.99 0.67 18.28
N GLU A 145 -19.11 -0.27 19.21
CA GLU A 145 -20.03 -0.11 20.32
C GLU A 145 -19.21 0.36 21.53
N GLU A 146 -19.48 1.60 21.94
CA GLU A 146 -19.10 2.25 23.20
C GLU A 146 -17.87 3.21 23.20
N ASN A 147 -18.22 4.51 23.24
CA ASN A 147 -17.51 5.65 23.88
C ASN A 147 -16.67 6.61 23.01
N GLU A 148 -17.21 7.82 22.79
CA GLU A 148 -16.56 9.01 22.22
C GLU A 148 -15.25 9.44 22.93
N ILE A 149 -15.01 8.96 24.16
CA ILE A 149 -13.79 9.27 24.93
C ILE A 149 -12.54 8.58 24.34
N GLU A 150 -12.70 7.44 23.64
CA GLU A 150 -11.56 6.71 23.05
C GLU A 150 -10.98 7.37 21.78
N GLN A 151 -11.75 8.20 21.07
CA GLN A 151 -11.28 8.88 19.85
C GLN A 151 -10.11 9.84 20.13
N ASN A 152 -10.14 10.54 21.28
CA ASN A 152 -9.06 11.45 21.67
C ASN A 152 -7.80 10.72 22.14
N ASN A 153 -7.95 9.52 22.72
CA ASN A 153 -6.81 8.67 23.05
C ASN A 153 -6.18 8.01 21.81
N PHE A 154 -6.99 7.69 20.79
CA PHE A 154 -6.53 7.12 19.53
C PHE A 154 -5.54 8.04 18.79
N ILE A 155 -5.86 9.34 18.68
CA ILE A 155 -4.97 10.33 18.05
C ILE A 155 -3.64 10.43 18.81
N ASN A 156 -3.69 10.40 20.14
CA ASN A 156 -2.50 10.49 20.99
C ASN A 156 -1.60 9.24 20.89
N ILE A 157 -2.17 8.05 20.80
CA ILE A 157 -1.42 6.79 20.66
C ILE A 157 -0.80 6.67 19.26
N TYR A 158 -1.55 7.06 18.21
CA TYR A 158 -1.09 7.06 16.82
C TYR A 158 0.11 8.00 16.62
N ILE A 159 0.01 9.22 17.16
CA ILE A 159 1.10 10.20 17.15
C ILE A 159 2.31 9.65 17.90
N LYS A 160 2.13 9.06 19.10
CA LYS A 160 3.24 8.50 19.89
C LYS A 160 3.98 7.35 19.18
N LYS A 161 3.28 6.39 18.56
CA LYS A 161 3.92 5.27 17.84
C LYS A 161 4.73 5.75 16.63
N ILE A 162 4.22 6.72 15.86
CA ILE A 162 4.94 7.29 14.71
C ILE A 162 6.15 8.13 15.15
N PHE A 163 6.02 8.90 16.23
CA PHE A 163 7.17 9.64 16.78
C PHE A 163 8.25 8.71 17.34
N HIS A 164 7.87 7.57 17.93
CA HIS A 164 8.83 6.53 18.32
C HIS A 164 9.57 5.92 17.14
N LEU A 165 8.88 5.69 16.01
CA LEU A 165 9.52 5.26 14.76
C LEU A 165 10.54 6.29 14.29
N LYS A 166 10.19 7.59 14.28
CA LYS A 166 11.14 8.66 13.92
C LYS A 166 12.37 8.68 14.83
N TYR A 167 12.20 8.43 16.13
CA TYR A 167 13.31 8.41 17.09
C TYR A 167 14.29 7.25 16.86
N LEU A 168 13.81 6.10 16.38
CA LEU A 168 14.65 4.96 16.01
C LEU A 168 15.50 5.24 14.76
N PHE A 169 15.02 6.08 13.83
CA PHE A 169 15.78 6.50 12.65
C PHE A 169 16.79 7.64 12.91
N SER A 170 16.68 8.35 14.04
CA SER A 170 17.68 9.36 14.43
C SER A 170 18.91 8.78 15.15
N PHE A 171 18.94 7.47 15.45
CA PHE A 171 20.10 6.82 16.10
C PHE A 171 20.95 5.93 15.17
N SER A 172 20.63 5.85 13.87
CA SER A 172 21.41 5.09 12.89
C SER A 172 22.31 5.95 12.00
N SER A 173 22.55 7.20 12.38
CA SER A 173 23.65 8.03 11.84
C SER A 173 24.70 8.24 12.92
N SER A 174 25.62 7.29 13.02
CA SER A 174 26.90 7.39 13.73
C SER A 174 27.93 6.63 12.93
#